data_AF-A0A554KM83-F1
#
_entry.id   AF-A0A554KM83-F1
#
_cell.length_a   1.000
_cell.length_b   1.000
_cell.length_c   1.000
_cell.angle_alpha   90.00
_cell.angle_beta   90.00
_cell.angle_gamma   90.00
#
_symmetry.space_group_name_H-M   'P 1'
#
loop_
_entity.id
_entity.type
_entity.pdbx_description
1 polymer ?
#
loop_
_entity_poly.entity_id
_entity_poly.type
_entity_poly.pdbx_seq_one_letter_code
_entity_poly.pdbx_strand_id
1 'polypeptide(L)'
;MKNGIVILILAVILVVTIGVFVFNFDGDEDAQPSQNESDVKSLSYSVNGEIFTLKDGKAENELVPGSATKNKLSIFGEPVYGDLDADGDEDAAILLANDPGGSGIFYYAALAIKNGTTYQVTPAMFLGDRIAPQTVEIHDGHAVFNFAERKAGESLSTPPSIGKSVWVHYDQKTGEIGEWVKDLEGESAIPRP
;
A
#
# COMPACT_ATOMS: atom_id res chain seq x y z
N MET A 1 -60.74 21.29 -34.27
CA MET A 1 -59.78 20.19 -34.55
C MET A 1 -58.32 20.58 -34.33
N LYS A 2 -57.87 21.81 -34.62
CA LYS A 2 -56.46 22.23 -34.43
C LYS A 2 -55.99 22.31 -32.96
N ASN A 3 -56.84 22.74 -32.03
CA ASN A 3 -56.43 22.97 -30.63
C ASN A 3 -56.17 21.66 -29.85
N GLY A 4 -56.88 20.57 -30.18
CA GLY A 4 -56.67 19.28 -29.53
C GLY A 4 -55.32 18.66 -29.88
N ILE A 5 -54.85 18.85 -31.12
CA ILE A 5 -53.54 18.39 -31.56
C ILE A 5 -52.42 19.18 -30.87
N VAL A 6 -52.60 20.50 -30.68
CA VAL A 6 -51.61 21.34 -29.98
C VAL A 6 -51.47 20.95 -28.51
N ILE A 7 -52.59 20.65 -27.82
CA ILE A 7 -52.56 20.20 -26.42
C ILE A 7 -51.85 18.84 -26.28
N LEU A 8 -52.07 17.93 -27.22
CA LEU A 8 -51.44 16.61 -27.19
C LEU A 8 -49.92 16.70 -27.43
N ILE A 9 -49.48 17.58 -28.34
CA ILE A 9 -48.05 17.82 -28.59
C ILE A 9 -47.38 18.44 -27.36
N LEU A 10 -48.02 19.41 -26.71
CA LEU A 10 -47.48 20.02 -25.48
C LEU A 10 -47.40 19.02 -24.31
N ALA A 11 -48.38 18.13 -24.17
CA ALA A 11 -48.35 17.08 -23.15
C ALA A 11 -47.21 16.07 -23.39
N VAL A 12 -46.96 15.67 -24.64
CA VAL A 12 -45.85 14.78 -24.98
C VAL A 12 -44.50 15.45 -24.74
N ILE A 13 -44.35 16.73 -25.11
CA ILE A 13 -43.12 17.48 -24.84
C ILE A 13 -42.87 17.57 -23.33
N LEU A 14 -43.91 17.84 -22.53
CA LEU A 14 -43.77 17.91 -21.08
C LEU A 14 -43.30 16.57 -20.47
N VAL A 15 -43.88 15.45 -20.90
CA VAL A 15 -43.48 14.11 -20.42
C VAL A 15 -42.05 13.77 -20.84
N VAL A 16 -41.64 14.14 -22.06
CA VAL A 16 -40.26 13.93 -22.51
C VAL A 16 -39.29 14.82 -21.73
N THR A 17 -39.64 16.08 -21.45
CA THR A 17 -38.78 16.96 -20.64
C THR A 17 -38.64 16.49 -19.20
N ILE A 18 -39.71 15.98 -18.58
CA ILE A 18 -39.67 15.41 -17.23
C ILE A 18 -38.87 14.11 -17.23
N GLY A 19 -39.09 13.25 -18.23
CA GLY A 19 -38.35 11.98 -18.39
C GLY A 19 -36.84 12.22 -18.56
N VAL A 20 -36.45 13.18 -19.41
CA VAL A 20 -35.05 13.59 -19.59
C VAL A 20 -34.51 14.25 -18.31
N PHE A 21 -35.28 15.08 -17.62
CA PHE A 21 -34.84 15.69 -16.36
C PHE A 21 -34.58 14.66 -15.26
N VAL A 22 -35.49 13.68 -15.09
CA VAL A 22 -35.32 12.59 -14.11
C VAL A 22 -34.16 11.65 -14.51
N PHE A 23 -34.01 11.30 -15.80
CA PHE A 23 -32.89 10.47 -16.25
C PHE A 23 -31.53 11.15 -16.16
N ASN A 24 -31.47 12.48 -16.22
CA ASN A 24 -30.22 13.24 -16.04
C ASN A 24 -29.94 13.61 -14.57
N PHE A 25 -30.82 13.24 -13.62
CA PHE A 25 -30.65 13.53 -12.19
C PHE A 25 -30.25 12.30 -11.34
N ASP A 26 -30.07 11.13 -11.95
CA ASP A 26 -29.57 9.90 -11.31
C ASP A 26 -28.05 9.70 -11.55
N GLY A 27 -27.31 10.79 -11.75
CA GLY A 27 -25.87 10.79 -12.00
C GLY A 27 -25.09 11.41 -10.84
N ASP A 28 -24.27 10.58 -10.21
CA ASP A 28 -23.33 10.83 -9.12
C ASP A 28 -23.95 11.09 -7.74
N GLU A 29 -24.17 9.97 -7.02
CA GLU A 29 -23.82 9.95 -5.61
C GLU A 29 -22.34 10.37 -5.51
N ASP A 30 -22.10 11.66 -5.23
CA ASP A 30 -20.85 12.12 -4.65
C ASP A 30 -20.61 11.27 -3.40
N ALA A 31 -19.85 10.18 -3.56
CA ALA A 31 -19.22 9.49 -2.47
C ALA A 31 -18.30 10.51 -1.78
N GLN A 32 -18.84 11.17 -0.76
CA GLN A 32 -18.01 11.94 0.17
C GLN A 32 -16.87 11.01 0.61
N PRO A 33 -15.59 11.44 0.53
CA PRO A 33 -14.52 10.62 1.06
C PRO A 33 -14.83 10.42 2.54
N SER A 34 -15.13 9.17 2.90
CA SER A 34 -15.46 8.77 4.25
C SER A 34 -14.28 9.16 5.14
N GLN A 35 -14.47 10.19 5.95
CA GLN A 35 -13.47 10.71 6.91
C GLN A 35 -13.21 9.74 8.08
N ASN A 36 -13.38 8.43 7.88
CA ASN A 36 -13.17 7.39 8.88
C ASN A 36 -12.37 6.19 8.34
N GLU A 37 -11.83 6.23 7.12
CA GLU A 37 -10.75 5.30 6.75
C GLU A 37 -9.42 5.85 7.27
N SER A 38 -8.72 5.02 8.04
CA SER A 38 -7.36 5.28 8.46
C SER A 38 -6.46 5.41 7.22
N ASP A 39 -5.99 6.61 6.92
CA ASP A 39 -5.00 6.81 5.85
C ASP A 39 -3.70 6.10 6.19
N VAL A 40 -3.30 5.13 5.35
CA VAL A 40 -2.04 4.36 5.47
C VAL A 40 -0.83 5.30 5.60
N LYS A 41 -0.86 6.47 4.98
CA LYS A 41 0.22 7.48 5.07
C LYS A 41 0.27 8.20 6.41
N SER A 42 -0.70 8.00 7.28
CA SER A 42 -0.80 8.62 8.62
C SER A 42 -0.80 7.59 9.76
N LEU A 43 -0.39 6.35 9.47
CA LEU A 43 -0.25 5.26 10.44
C LEU A 43 1.09 5.32 11.20
N SER A 44 1.18 4.53 12.27
CA SER A 44 2.43 4.28 12.99
C SER A 44 3.11 3.01 12.50
N TYR A 45 4.42 3.09 12.24
CA TYR A 45 5.25 1.96 11.80
C TYR A 45 6.37 1.69 12.79
N SER A 46 6.68 0.42 13.05
CA SER A 46 7.80 -0.01 13.90
C SER A 46 8.97 -0.46 13.03
N VAL A 47 10.10 0.24 13.14
CA VAL A 47 11.36 -0.08 12.42
C VAL A 47 12.47 -0.25 13.45
N ASN A 48 13.07 -1.43 13.50
CA ASN A 48 14.11 -1.79 14.50
C ASN A 48 13.69 -1.51 15.96
N GLY A 49 12.40 -1.64 16.28
CA GLY A 49 11.85 -1.37 17.63
C GLY A 49 11.59 0.11 17.93
N GLU A 50 11.88 1.01 17.00
CA GLU A 50 11.51 2.43 17.08
C GLU A 50 10.18 2.68 16.36
N ILE A 51 9.27 3.42 17.01
CA ILE A 51 7.95 3.74 16.46
C ILE A 51 7.99 5.10 15.78
N PHE A 52 7.48 5.14 14.55
CA PHE A 52 7.33 6.34 13.73
C PHE A 52 5.85 6.56 13.42
N THR A 53 5.24 7.59 13.99
CA THR A 53 3.90 8.04 13.57
C THR A 53 4.05 8.92 12.35
N LEU A 54 3.64 8.41 11.19
CA LEU A 54 3.71 9.17 9.95
C LEU A 54 2.67 10.27 9.92
N LYS A 55 3.01 11.33 9.19
CA LYS A 55 2.09 12.34 8.71
C LYS A 55 2.37 12.53 7.23
N ASP A 56 1.38 12.26 6.39
CA ASP A 56 1.50 12.34 4.92
C ASP A 56 2.69 11.52 4.39
N GLY A 57 2.91 10.33 4.96
CA GLY A 57 3.90 9.35 4.56
C GLY A 57 5.31 9.61 5.10
N LYS A 58 5.49 10.53 6.06
CA LYS A 58 6.79 10.91 6.61
C LYS A 58 6.76 11.09 8.12
N ALA A 59 7.85 10.74 8.79
CA ALA A 59 8.08 10.97 10.21
C ALA A 59 9.55 11.26 10.50
N GLU A 60 9.79 11.88 11.64
CA GLU A 60 11.14 12.08 12.17
C GLU A 60 11.15 11.99 13.68
N ASN A 61 12.16 11.32 14.22
CA ASN A 61 12.41 11.19 15.64
C ASN A 61 13.81 11.73 15.96
N GLU A 62 13.98 12.30 17.15
CA GLU A 62 15.31 12.68 17.63
C GLU A 62 16.09 11.42 18.08
N LEU A 63 17.36 11.31 17.67
CA LEU A 63 18.21 10.19 18.11
C LEU A 63 18.50 10.24 19.61
N VAL A 64 18.67 11.46 20.13
CA VAL A 64 18.80 11.80 21.54
C VAL A 64 18.13 13.16 21.76
N PRO A 65 17.59 13.45 22.96
CA PRO A 65 16.94 14.73 23.24
C PRO A 65 17.83 15.94 22.88
N GLY A 66 17.35 16.79 21.98
CA GLY A 66 18.06 17.99 21.52
C GLY A 66 19.08 17.77 20.40
N SER A 67 19.12 16.59 19.79
CA SER A 67 19.99 16.30 18.63
C SER A 67 19.58 17.13 17.40
N ALA A 68 20.57 17.70 16.70
CA ALA A 68 20.35 18.30 15.37
C ALA A 68 20.13 17.24 14.28
N THR A 69 20.67 16.03 14.48
CA THR A 69 20.45 14.87 13.61
C THR A 69 19.20 14.11 14.04
N LYS A 70 18.34 13.79 13.08
CA LYS A 70 17.09 13.06 13.28
C LYS A 70 17.10 11.74 12.53
N ASN A 71 16.45 10.74 13.10
CA ASN A 71 16.08 9.53 12.39
C ASN A 71 14.79 9.80 11.60
N LYS A 72 14.82 9.65 10.28
CA LYS A 72 13.70 9.94 9.39
C LYS A 72 13.17 8.65 8.80
N LEU A 73 11.85 8.55 8.75
CA LEU A 73 11.16 7.46 8.05
C LEU A 73 10.23 8.07 7.00
N SER A 74 10.18 7.45 5.82
CA SER A 74 9.24 7.84 4.77
C SER A 74 8.77 6.64 3.98
N ILE A 75 7.55 6.71 3.45
CA ILE A 75 7.07 5.79 2.43
C ILE A 75 7.78 6.15 1.12
N PHE A 76 8.44 5.17 0.51
CA PHE A 76 9.06 5.31 -0.80
C PHE A 76 8.03 4.95 -1.87
N GLY A 77 7.69 5.94 -2.72
CA GLY A 77 6.65 5.78 -3.72
C GLY A 77 5.25 5.86 -3.09
N GLU A 78 4.32 5.06 -3.62
CA GLU A 78 2.92 4.99 -3.16
C GLU A 78 2.64 3.61 -2.55
N PRO A 79 1.79 3.51 -1.51
CA PRO A 79 1.27 2.23 -1.05
C PRO A 79 0.56 1.50 -2.18
N VAL A 80 0.71 0.17 -2.22
CA VAL A 80 0.04 -0.68 -3.21
C VAL A 80 -1.03 -1.48 -2.52
N TYR A 81 -2.27 -1.35 -3.00
CA TYR A 81 -3.44 -1.94 -2.36
C TYR A 81 -3.85 -3.26 -3.00
N GLY A 82 -4.36 -4.17 -2.18
CA GLY A 82 -4.83 -5.48 -2.59
C GLY A 82 -5.01 -6.40 -1.38
N ASP A 83 -5.76 -7.48 -1.56
CA ASP A 83 -6.06 -8.46 -0.52
C ASP A 83 -4.83 -9.34 -0.22
N LEU A 84 -4.25 -9.21 0.98
CA LEU A 84 -3.03 -9.90 1.43
C LEU A 84 -3.30 -11.00 2.46
N ASP A 85 -4.52 -11.07 2.99
CA ASP A 85 -4.91 -12.04 4.00
C ASP A 85 -6.15 -12.89 3.63
N ALA A 86 -6.65 -12.69 2.41
CA ALA A 86 -7.75 -13.40 1.77
C ALA A 86 -9.11 -13.23 2.47
N ASP A 87 -9.32 -12.11 3.16
CA ASP A 87 -10.61 -11.75 3.77
C ASP A 87 -11.54 -10.92 2.85
N GLY A 88 -10.99 -10.43 1.72
CA GLY A 88 -11.70 -9.66 0.70
C GLY A 88 -11.68 -8.14 0.88
N ASP A 89 -11.07 -7.62 1.95
CA ASP A 89 -10.80 -6.20 2.14
C ASP A 89 -9.48 -5.78 1.46
N GLU A 90 -9.36 -4.51 1.08
CA GLU A 90 -8.10 -3.98 0.52
C GLU A 90 -7.09 -3.67 1.62
N ASP A 91 -6.07 -4.50 1.73
CA ASP A 91 -4.86 -4.23 2.51
C ASP A 91 -3.89 -3.34 1.72
N ALA A 92 -2.76 -2.98 2.34
CA ALA A 92 -1.69 -2.25 1.66
C ALA A 92 -0.30 -2.84 1.90
N ALA A 93 0.51 -2.88 0.84
CA ALA A 93 1.95 -3.13 0.87
C ALA A 93 2.71 -1.79 0.83
N ILE A 94 3.67 -1.63 1.75
CA ILE A 94 4.39 -0.38 1.98
C ILE A 94 5.89 -0.62 1.93
N LEU A 95 6.58 0.13 1.07
CA LEU A 95 8.04 0.23 1.08
C LEU A 95 8.47 1.44 1.91
N LEU A 96 9.16 1.19 3.01
CA LEU A 96 9.69 2.22 3.90
C LEU A 96 11.17 2.49 3.59
N ALA A 97 11.55 3.76 3.60
CA ALA A 97 12.93 4.22 3.55
C ALA A 97 13.28 4.94 4.86
N ASN A 98 14.28 4.40 5.57
CA ASN A 98 14.77 4.90 6.83
C ASN A 98 16.15 5.56 6.65
N ASP A 99 16.25 6.83 7.03
CA ASP A 99 17.48 7.61 7.07
C ASP A 99 17.79 7.96 8.54
N PRO A 100 18.66 7.19 9.22
CA PRO A 100 19.01 7.42 10.62
C PRO A 100 19.95 8.63 10.82
N GLY A 101 20.22 9.42 9.77
CA GLY A 101 21.11 10.58 9.83
C GLY A 101 22.60 10.24 9.70
N GLY A 102 22.91 9.05 9.16
CA GLY A 102 24.26 8.58 8.86
C GLY A 102 24.59 8.64 7.36
N SER A 103 25.33 7.65 6.85
CA SER A 103 25.68 7.54 5.42
C SER A 103 24.84 6.52 4.65
N GLY A 104 23.91 5.85 5.32
CA GLY A 104 23.06 4.80 4.77
C GLY A 104 21.59 5.23 4.70
N ILE A 105 20.87 4.63 3.76
CA ILE A 105 19.40 4.62 3.74
C ILE A 105 19.00 3.16 3.71
N PHE A 106 18.19 2.74 4.65
CA PHE A 106 17.78 1.36 4.84
C PHE A 106 16.33 1.20 4.40
N TYR A 107 16.05 0.14 3.66
CA TYR A 107 14.72 -0.11 3.11
C TYR A 107 14.05 -1.29 3.80
N TYR A 108 12.75 -1.17 4.02
CA TYR A 108 11.94 -2.17 4.74
C TYR A 108 10.61 -2.40 4.04
N ALA A 109 10.13 -3.64 4.06
CA ALA A 109 8.75 -3.98 3.74
C ALA A 109 7.89 -3.89 5.01
N ALA A 110 6.68 -3.35 4.89
CA ALA A 110 5.64 -3.44 5.90
C ALA A 110 4.30 -3.64 5.21
N LEU A 111 3.36 -4.31 5.89
CA LEU A 111 1.98 -4.42 5.42
C LEU A 111 1.07 -3.68 6.40
N ALA A 112 0.00 -3.09 5.87
CA ALA A 112 -1.10 -2.56 6.65
C ALA A 112 -2.32 -3.41 6.31
N ILE A 113 -2.71 -4.28 7.24
CA ILE A 113 -3.81 -5.24 7.08
C ILE A 113 -5.09 -4.58 7.57
N LYS A 114 -6.11 -4.51 6.71
CA LYS A 114 -7.38 -3.88 7.02
C LYS A 114 -8.13 -4.75 8.03
N ASN A 115 -8.77 -4.09 8.99
CA ASN A 115 -9.64 -4.73 9.96
C ASN A 115 -10.80 -3.77 10.22
N GLY A 116 -11.88 -3.98 9.47
CA GLY A 116 -13.02 -3.07 9.43
C GLY A 116 -12.61 -1.69 8.88
N THR A 117 -12.64 -0.66 9.73
CA THR A 117 -12.34 0.73 9.33
C THR A 117 -10.91 1.16 9.66
N THR A 118 -10.10 0.27 10.23
CA THR A 118 -8.74 0.56 10.70
C THR A 118 -7.74 -0.38 10.03
N TYR A 119 -6.46 -0.02 10.09
CA TYR A 119 -5.38 -0.89 9.67
C TYR A 119 -4.54 -1.37 10.87
N GLN A 120 -4.19 -2.64 10.87
CA GLN A 120 -3.16 -3.23 11.70
C GLN A 120 -1.85 -3.27 10.90
N VAL A 121 -0.82 -2.58 11.39
CA VAL A 121 0.49 -2.53 10.73
C VAL A 121 1.39 -3.64 11.25
N THR A 122 2.05 -4.36 10.34
CA THR A 122 3.01 -5.42 10.68
C THR A 122 4.35 -4.83 11.14
N PRO A 123 5.15 -5.57 11.92
CA PRO A 123 6.57 -5.23 12.09
C PRO A 123 7.27 -5.10 10.74
N ALA A 124 8.15 -4.11 10.58
CA ALA A 124 8.83 -3.89 9.32
C ALA A 124 9.96 -4.92 9.10
N MET A 125 9.98 -5.57 7.94
CA MET A 125 11.00 -6.53 7.53
C MET A 125 12.09 -5.84 6.71
N PHE A 126 13.36 -6.02 7.08
CA PHE A 126 14.49 -5.40 6.38
C PHE A 126 14.69 -6.00 4.98
N LEU A 127 14.83 -5.12 3.98
CA LEU A 127 15.10 -5.51 2.59
C LEU A 127 16.56 -5.25 2.18
N GLY A 128 17.16 -4.15 2.64
CA GLY A 128 18.57 -3.86 2.30
C GLY A 128 19.04 -2.43 2.58
N ASP A 129 20.35 -2.23 2.52
CA ASP A 129 21.03 -0.93 2.63
C ASP A 129 21.33 -0.37 1.23
N ARG A 130 20.84 0.84 0.96
CA ARG A 130 21.04 1.61 -0.29
C ARG A 130 20.78 0.77 -1.54
N ILE A 131 19.74 -0.06 -1.50
CA ILE A 131 19.18 -0.70 -2.70
C ILE A 131 18.62 0.38 -3.64
N ALA A 132 18.34 0.00 -4.88
CA ALA A 132 17.60 0.82 -5.83
C ALA A 132 16.18 0.25 -5.99
N PRO A 133 15.16 0.78 -5.27
CA PRO A 133 13.79 0.32 -5.42
C PRO A 133 13.26 0.47 -6.85
N GLN A 134 12.36 -0.44 -7.23
CA GLN A 134 11.66 -0.43 -8.50
C GLN A 134 10.14 -0.44 -8.24
N THR A 135 9.47 -1.57 -8.46
CA THR A 135 8.02 -1.71 -8.24
C THR A 135 7.71 -2.43 -6.92
N VAL A 136 6.56 -2.10 -6.36
CA VAL A 136 5.86 -2.93 -5.38
C VAL A 136 4.59 -3.41 -6.07
N GLU A 137 4.27 -4.69 -5.92
CA GLU A 137 3.12 -5.33 -6.57
C GLU A 137 2.48 -6.30 -5.58
N ILE A 138 1.22 -6.69 -5.82
CA ILE A 138 0.56 -7.76 -5.05
C ILE A 138 0.16 -8.83 -6.06
N HIS A 139 0.61 -10.07 -5.81
CA HIS A 139 0.35 -11.25 -6.64
C HIS A 139 -0.06 -12.41 -5.77
N ASP A 140 -1.21 -13.02 -6.05
CA ASP A 140 -1.72 -14.21 -5.34
C ASP A 140 -1.68 -14.07 -3.80
N GLY A 141 -2.07 -12.90 -3.26
CA GLY A 141 -2.05 -12.62 -1.82
C GLY A 141 -0.66 -12.34 -1.22
N HIS A 142 0.36 -12.15 -2.05
CA HIS A 142 1.73 -11.85 -1.62
C HIS A 142 2.17 -10.49 -2.13
N ALA A 143 2.78 -9.69 -1.25
CA ALA A 143 3.42 -8.45 -1.66
C ALA A 143 4.80 -8.76 -2.26
N VAL A 144 5.10 -8.20 -3.43
CA VAL A 144 6.37 -8.42 -4.15
C VAL A 144 7.11 -7.09 -4.22
N PHE A 145 8.27 -7.03 -3.57
CA PHE A 145 9.15 -5.88 -3.56
C PHE A 145 10.29 -6.10 -4.55
N ASN A 146 10.29 -5.34 -5.65
CA ASN A 146 11.31 -5.40 -6.69
C ASN A 146 12.33 -4.28 -6.48
N PHE A 147 13.60 -4.63 -6.51
CA PHE A 147 14.70 -3.67 -6.38
C PHE A 147 15.99 -4.22 -6.99
N ALA A 148 16.99 -3.36 -7.16
CA ALA A 148 18.35 -3.79 -7.43
C ALA A 148 19.24 -3.66 -6.20
N GLU A 149 20.07 -4.67 -5.96
CA GLU A 149 21.14 -4.66 -4.97
C GLU A 149 22.53 -4.67 -5.65
N ARG A 150 23.58 -4.48 -4.84
CA ARG A 150 24.97 -4.54 -5.31
C ARG A 150 25.46 -5.98 -5.32
N LYS A 151 26.46 -6.29 -6.12
CA LYS A 151 27.16 -7.56 -6.00
C LYS A 151 27.92 -7.60 -4.68
N ALA A 152 28.09 -8.80 -4.14
CA ALA A 152 28.90 -9.01 -2.94
C ALA A 152 30.31 -8.42 -3.13
N GLY A 153 30.74 -7.58 -2.19
CA GLY A 153 32.06 -6.94 -2.19
C GLY A 153 32.16 -5.66 -3.02
N GLU A 154 31.12 -5.22 -3.73
CA GLU A 154 31.14 -3.91 -4.41
C GLU A 154 31.10 -2.76 -3.41
N SER A 155 31.81 -1.66 -3.74
CA SER A 155 31.76 -0.42 -2.96
C SER A 155 30.33 0.12 -2.89
N LEU A 156 29.97 0.73 -1.77
CA LEU A 156 28.68 1.41 -1.56
C LEU A 156 28.48 2.62 -2.48
N SER A 157 29.57 3.16 -3.04
CA SER A 157 29.52 4.19 -4.10
C SER A 157 29.18 3.64 -5.49
N THR A 158 29.24 2.32 -5.68
CA THR A 158 28.84 1.67 -6.93
C THR A 158 27.31 1.64 -6.99
N PRO A 159 26.68 1.99 -8.12
CA PRO A 159 25.23 1.82 -8.27
C PRO A 159 24.81 0.34 -8.15
N PRO A 160 23.70 0.03 -7.45
CA PRO A 160 23.11 -1.32 -7.48
C PRO A 160 22.79 -1.77 -8.90
N SER A 161 22.97 -3.06 -9.20
CA SER A 161 22.82 -3.60 -10.56
C SER A 161 22.27 -5.03 -10.66
N ILE A 162 22.13 -5.74 -9.53
CA ILE A 162 21.57 -7.09 -9.49
C ILE A 162 20.10 -6.98 -9.10
N GLY A 163 19.20 -7.27 -10.03
CA GLY A 163 17.76 -7.29 -9.76
C GLY A 163 17.39 -8.40 -8.78
N LYS A 164 16.48 -8.09 -7.86
CA LYS A 164 15.95 -8.98 -6.83
C LYS A 164 14.47 -8.70 -6.61
N SER A 165 13.72 -9.78 -6.39
CA SER A 165 12.30 -9.75 -6.06
C SER A 165 12.12 -10.48 -4.74
N VAL A 166 11.65 -9.79 -3.72
CA VAL A 166 11.33 -10.39 -2.42
C VAL A 166 9.81 -10.53 -2.34
N TRP A 167 9.34 -11.77 -2.30
CA TRP A 167 7.94 -12.10 -2.07
C TRP A 167 7.70 -12.12 -0.57
N VAL A 168 6.65 -11.46 -0.10
CA VAL A 168 6.35 -11.31 1.31
C VAL A 168 4.98 -11.90 1.58
N HIS A 169 4.91 -12.84 2.52
CA HIS A 169 3.66 -13.39 3.01
C HIS A 169 3.31 -12.79 4.38
N TYR A 170 2.02 -12.63 4.64
CA TYR A 170 1.48 -12.31 5.96
C TYR A 170 1.14 -13.60 6.71
N ASP A 171 1.52 -13.71 7.97
CA ASP A 171 1.06 -14.78 8.86
C ASP A 171 -0.06 -14.24 9.77
N GLN A 172 -1.30 -14.56 9.43
CA GLN A 172 -2.49 -14.14 10.19
C GLN A 172 -2.49 -14.60 11.65
N LYS A 173 -1.75 -15.65 12.02
CA LYS A 173 -1.73 -16.14 13.41
C LYS A 173 -0.82 -15.30 14.29
N THR A 174 0.28 -14.81 13.74
CA THR A 174 1.29 -14.05 14.49
C THR A 174 1.16 -12.55 14.27
N GLY A 175 0.55 -12.12 13.16
CA GLY A 175 0.54 -10.73 12.71
C GLY A 175 1.89 -10.28 12.14
N GLU A 176 2.79 -11.23 11.84
CA GLU A 176 4.13 -10.97 11.31
C GLU A 176 4.19 -11.21 9.80
N ILE A 177 5.29 -10.78 9.19
CA ILE A 177 5.57 -10.98 7.77
C ILE A 177 6.90 -11.70 7.60
N GLY A 178 7.01 -12.48 6.53
CA GLY A 178 8.23 -13.21 6.19
C GLY A 178 8.45 -13.25 4.69
N GLU A 179 9.70 -13.48 4.28
CA GLU A 179 10.02 -13.77 2.88
C GLU A 179 9.42 -15.14 2.51
N TRP A 180 8.57 -15.13 1.49
CA TRP A 180 8.03 -16.35 0.91
C TRP A 180 9.04 -16.95 -0.06
N VAL A 181 9.71 -18.01 0.39
CA VAL A 181 10.65 -18.78 -0.44
C VAL A 181 9.93 -20.00 -1.00
N LYS A 182 9.63 -19.97 -2.30
CA LYS A 182 9.13 -21.14 -3.01
C LYS A 182 10.23 -22.21 -3.08
N ASP A 183 9.90 -23.43 -2.69
CA ASP A 183 10.78 -24.60 -2.77
C ASP A 183 12.06 -24.49 -1.92
N LEU A 184 11.91 -24.43 -0.58
CA LEU A 184 13.02 -24.79 0.31
C LEU A 184 13.48 -26.22 -0.06
N GLU A 185 14.73 -26.37 -0.51
CA GLU A 185 15.38 -27.66 -0.69
C GLU A 185 15.36 -28.42 0.65
N GLY A 186 14.32 -29.23 0.88
CA GLY A 186 14.10 -29.88 2.18
C GLY A 186 12.67 -30.32 2.46
N GLU A 187 11.65 -29.75 1.80
CA GLU A 187 10.31 -30.35 1.82
C GLU A 187 10.31 -31.60 0.94
N SER A 188 10.78 -32.69 1.53
CA SER A 188 10.60 -34.02 0.97
C SER A 188 9.11 -34.23 0.76
N ALA A 189 8.69 -34.24 -0.50
CA ALA A 189 7.42 -34.79 -0.91
C ALA A 189 7.29 -36.18 -0.29
N ILE A 190 6.56 -36.30 0.82
CA ILE A 190 6.10 -37.59 1.30
C ILE A 190 5.03 -38.00 0.28
N PRO A 191 5.26 -39.02 -0.56
CA PRO A 191 4.19 -39.52 -1.39
C PRO A 191 3.08 -40.01 -0.44
N ARG A 192 1.87 -39.48 -0.61
CA ARG A 192 0.70 -39.95 0.12
C ARG A 192 0.47 -41.44 -0.23
N PRO A 193 0.26 -42.32 0.77
CA PRO A 193 -0.09 -43.71 0.52
C PRO A 193 -1.46 -43.85 -0.15
#